data_AF-A0A7W0LCG4-F1
#
_entry.id   AF-A0A7W0LCG4-F1
#
_cell.length_a   1.000
_cell.length_b   1.000
_cell.length_c   1.000
_cell.angle_alpha   90.00
_cell.angle_beta   90.00
_cell.angle_gamma   90.00
#
_symmetry.space_group_name_H-M   'P 1'
#
loop_
_entity.id
_entity.type
_entity.pdbx_description
1 polymer ?
#
loop_
_entity_poly.entity_id
_entity_poly.type
_entity_poly.pdbx_seq_one_letter_code
_entity_poly.pdbx_strand_id
1 'polypeptide(L)'
;KYNSWEFTVKLFEDEYKVPLLDPAVAARLAMVQELTLPVLLFLGLATRAATVPMLGMIAVIQTFVYPNAWTEHLVWSSILVFLLTRGPGILSLDHLVDRDFAAERHNL
;
A
#
# COMPACT_ATOMS: atom_id res chain seq x y z
N LYS A 1 -5.71 19.11 -18.00
CA LYS A 1 -6.15 18.71 -16.64
C LYS A 1 -7.34 17.74 -16.67
N TYR A 2 -8.21 17.75 -17.68
CA TYR A 2 -9.30 16.76 -17.83
C TYR A 2 -8.86 15.38 -18.38
N ASN A 3 -7.77 15.32 -19.15
CA ASN A 3 -7.27 14.07 -19.74
C ASN A 3 -6.45 13.17 -18.81
N SER A 4 -6.26 13.51 -17.52
CA SER A 4 -5.36 12.74 -16.65
C SER A 4 -5.91 11.35 -16.36
N TRP A 5 -7.22 11.23 -16.15
CA TRP A 5 -7.87 9.94 -15.89
C TRP A 5 -7.83 9.02 -17.11
N GLU A 6 -8.24 9.53 -18.28
CA GLU A 6 -8.20 8.79 -19.54
C GLU A 6 -6.78 8.36 -19.91
N PHE A 7 -5.79 9.22 -19.62
CA PHE A 7 -4.38 8.88 -19.78
C PHE A 7 -3.94 7.77 -18.83
N THR A 8 -4.32 7.81 -17.55
CA THR A 8 -4.02 6.73 -16.61
C THR A 8 -4.65 5.41 -17.07
N VAL A 9 -5.92 5.41 -17.48
CA VAL A 9 -6.57 4.18 -17.98
C VAL A 9 -5.84 3.62 -19.21
N LYS A 10 -5.44 4.49 -20.15
CA LYS A 10 -4.62 4.08 -21.29
C LYS A 10 -3.26 3.51 -20.88
N LEU A 11 -2.63 4.05 -19.84
CA LEU A 11 -1.39 3.50 -19.32
C LEU A 11 -1.59 2.06 -18.82
N PHE A 12 -2.71 1.80 -18.13
CA PHE A 12 -3.05 0.45 -17.69
C PHE A 12 -3.41 -0.51 -18.84
N GLU A 13 -3.98 0.02 -19.93
CA GLU A 13 -4.34 -0.74 -21.14
C GLU A 13 -3.14 -1.06 -22.04
N ASP A 14 -2.35 -0.04 -22.37
CA ASP A 14 -1.33 -0.10 -23.41
C ASP A 14 0.07 -0.44 -22.87
N GLU A 15 0.39 0.01 -21.66
CA GLU A 15 1.74 -0.11 -21.07
C GLU A 15 1.79 -1.17 -19.97
N TYR A 16 0.96 -1.04 -18.93
CA TYR A 16 1.06 -1.90 -17.74
C TYR A 16 0.44 -3.28 -17.93
N LYS A 17 -0.65 -3.39 -18.70
CA LYS A 17 -1.30 -4.66 -19.07
C LYS A 17 -1.50 -5.59 -17.88
N VAL A 18 -2.01 -5.03 -16.78
CA VAL A 18 -2.21 -5.78 -15.54
C VAL A 18 -3.21 -6.91 -15.81
N PRO A 19 -2.87 -8.17 -15.51
CA PRO A 19 -3.76 -9.28 -15.76
C PRO A 19 -4.93 -9.29 -14.77
N LEU A 20 -5.99 -10.04 -15.09
CA LEU A 20 -7.15 -10.34 -14.24
C LEU A 20 -8.15 -9.19 -13.99
N LEU A 21 -7.77 -7.93 -14.22
CA LEU A 21 -8.64 -6.77 -13.97
C LEU A 21 -8.82 -5.92 -15.23
N ASP A 22 -9.99 -5.30 -15.34
CA ASP A 22 -10.24 -4.26 -16.35
C ASP A 22 -9.30 -3.06 -16.11
N PRO A 23 -8.68 -2.46 -17.16
CA PRO A 23 -7.73 -1.37 -17.02
C PRO A 23 -8.27 -0.17 -16.21
N ALA A 24 -9.57 0.15 -16.33
CA ALA A 24 -10.15 1.26 -15.58
C ALA A 24 -10.29 0.92 -14.09
N VAL A 25 -10.59 -0.34 -13.75
CA VAL A 25 -10.65 -0.81 -12.35
C VAL A 25 -9.24 -0.86 -11.75
N ALA A 26 -8.28 -1.42 -12.48
CA ALA A 26 -6.88 -1.48 -12.05
C ALA A 26 -6.31 -0.08 -11.81
N ALA A 27 -6.56 0.87 -12.71
CA ALA A 27 -6.18 2.27 -12.56
C ALA A 27 -6.78 2.93 -11.31
N ARG A 28 -8.06 2.66 -10.99
CA ARG A 28 -8.69 3.21 -9.78
C ARG A 28 -8.07 2.62 -8.52
N LEU A 29 -7.88 1.30 -8.48
CA LEU A 29 -7.32 0.61 -7.33
C LEU A 29 -5.89 1.09 -7.06
N ALA A 30 -5.04 1.13 -8.08
CA ALA A 30 -3.68 1.63 -7.96
C ALA A 30 -3.66 3.08 -7.45
N MET A 31 -4.47 3.97 -8.02
CA MET A 31 -4.55 5.36 -7.58
C MET A 31 -4.97 5.49 -6.10
N VAL A 32 -6.00 4.75 -5.67
CA VAL A 32 -6.41 4.75 -4.26
C VAL A 32 -5.29 4.21 -3.38
N GLN A 33 -4.64 3.11 -3.77
CA GLN A 33 -3.55 2.52 -3.00
C GLN A 33 -2.35 3.46 -2.86
N GLU A 34 -1.93 4.10 -3.95
CA GLU A 34 -0.81 5.05 -3.97
C GLU A 34 -1.06 6.30 -3.11
N LEU A 35 -2.31 6.76 -3.03
CA LEU A 35 -2.64 7.96 -2.27
C LEU A 35 -2.93 7.66 -0.79
N THR A 36 -3.54 6.51 -0.48
CA THR A 36 -4.01 6.20 0.87
C THR A 36 -3.00 5.43 1.70
N LEU A 37 -2.38 4.38 1.14
CA LEU A 37 -1.56 3.45 1.91
C LEU A 37 -0.26 4.09 2.44
N PRO A 38 0.48 4.91 1.67
CA PRO A 38 1.65 5.61 2.20
C PRO A 38 1.30 6.57 3.34
N VAL A 39 0.13 7.22 3.28
CA VAL A 39 -0.33 8.13 4.35
C VAL A 39 -0.66 7.33 5.61
N LEU A 40 -1.36 6.20 5.49
CA LEU A 40 -1.65 5.32 6.61
C LEU A 40 -0.37 4.75 7.25
N LEU A 41 0.59 4.31 6.43
CA LEU A 41 1.89 3.84 6.91
C LEU A 41 2.69 4.94 7.60
N PHE A 42 2.69 6.16 7.03
CA PHE A 42 3.39 7.30 7.60
C PHE A 42 2.82 7.71 8.97
N LEU A 43 1.49 7.72 9.09
CA LEU A 43 0.79 7.99 10.35
C LEU A 43 0.86 6.83 11.35
N GLY A 44 1.35 5.67 10.94
CA GLY A 44 1.40 4.47 11.77
C GLY A 44 0.01 3.96 12.15
N LEU A 45 -0.98 4.16 11.28
CA LEU A 45 -2.38 3.73 11.43
C LEU A 45 -2.62 2.43 10.67
N ALA A 46 -3.12 1.42 11.36
CA ALA A 46 -3.36 0.07 10.84
C ALA A 46 -2.20 -0.46 9.99
N THR A 47 -0.95 -0.24 10.42
CA THR A 47 0.24 -0.39 9.55
C THR A 47 0.38 -1.80 8.98
N ARG A 48 0.00 -2.83 9.74
CA ARG A 48 -0.03 -4.22 9.25
C ARG A 48 -1.08 -4.47 8.18
N ALA A 49 -2.25 -3.84 8.29
CA ALA A 49 -3.30 -3.95 7.29
C ALA A 49 -2.94 -3.15 6.02
N ALA A 50 -2.22 -2.04 6.16
CA ALA A 50 -1.78 -1.22 5.03
C ALA A 50 -0.58 -1.80 4.27
N THR A 51 0.31 -2.55 4.92
CA THR A 51 1.48 -3.17 4.26
C THR A 51 1.10 -4.32 3.32
N VAL A 52 0.07 -5.10 3.65
CA VAL A 52 -0.39 -6.24 2.82
C VAL A 52 -0.78 -5.83 1.39
N PRO A 53 -1.71 -4.87 1.18
CA PRO A 53 -2.08 -4.45 -0.17
C PRO A 53 -0.91 -3.77 -0.92
N MET A 54 0.01 -3.11 -0.23
CA MET A 54 1.23 -2.56 -0.85
C MET A 54 2.19 -3.66 -1.33
N LEU A 55 2.38 -4.72 -0.54
CA LEU A 55 3.14 -5.89 -0.97
C LEU A 55 2.48 -6.60 -2.15
N GLY A 56 1.14 -6.69 -2.15
CA GLY A 56 0.37 -7.21 -3.29
C GLY A 56 0.60 -6.40 -4.57
N MET A 57 0.59 -5.07 -4.46
CA MET A 57 0.87 -4.18 -5.59
C MET A 57 2.30 -4.38 -6.13
N ILE A 58 3.31 -4.45 -5.25
CA ILE A 58 4.70 -4.73 -5.67
C ILE A 58 4.80 -6.09 -6.36
N ALA A 59 4.12 -7.11 -5.84
CA ALA A 59 4.11 -8.44 -6.46
C ALA A 59 3.55 -8.38 -7.89
N VAL A 60 2.41 -7.71 -8.09
CA VAL A 60 1.80 -7.53 -9.43
C VAL A 60 2.73 -6.78 -10.38
N ILE A 61 3.35 -5.68 -9.92
CA ILE A 61 4.27 -4.89 -10.75
C ILE A 61 5.49 -5.72 -11.12
N GLN A 62 6.10 -6.42 -10.16
CA GLN A 62 7.27 -7.27 -10.38
C GLN A 62 6.97 -8.43 -11.34
N THR A 63 5.79 -9.05 -11.29
CA THR A 63 5.50 -10.22 -12.13
C THR A 63 5.00 -9.85 -13.51
N PHE A 64 4.24 -8.77 -13.66
CA PHE A 64 3.51 -8.48 -14.90
C PHE A 64 3.92 -7.20 -15.61
N VAL A 65 4.44 -6.21 -14.89
CA VAL A 65 4.66 -4.86 -15.45
C VAL A 65 6.15 -4.60 -15.70
N TYR A 66 6.97 -4.58 -14.65
CA TYR A 66 8.39 -4.24 -14.71
C TYR A 66 9.25 -5.31 -14.02
N PRO A 67 9.41 -6.49 -14.64
CA PRO A 67 10.19 -7.59 -14.05
C PRO A 67 11.68 -7.26 -13.88
N ASN A 68 12.21 -6.34 -14.69
CA ASN A 68 13.61 -5.93 -14.64
C ASN A 68 13.92 -4.97 -13.47
N ALA A 69 12.90 -4.41 -12.81
CA ALA A 69 13.06 -3.49 -11.67
C ALA A 69 13.22 -4.21 -10.31
N TRP A 70 13.75 -5.44 -10.33
CA TRP A 70 13.79 -6.35 -9.19
C TRP A 70 14.53 -5.81 -7.96
N THR A 71 15.62 -5.07 -8.17
CA THR A 71 16.39 -4.47 -7.07
C THR A 71 15.52 -3.52 -6.25
N GLU A 72 14.73 -2.68 -6.92
CA GLU A 72 13.88 -1.69 -6.26
C GLU A 72 12.72 -2.37 -5.54
N HIS A 73 12.06 -3.32 -6.19
CA HIS A 73 10.98 -4.08 -5.58
C HIS A 73 11.44 -4.87 -4.35
N LEU A 74 12.67 -5.40 -4.35
CA LEU A 74 13.23 -6.07 -3.17
C LEU A 74 13.46 -5.12 -2.00
N VAL A 75 14.04 -3.94 -2.26
CA VAL A 75 14.28 -2.93 -1.22
C VAL A 75 12.95 -2.54 -0.56
N TRP A 76 11.97 -2.13 -1.36
CA TRP A 76 10.66 -1.73 -0.82
C TRP A 76 9.92 -2.88 -0.14
N SER A 77 9.95 -4.08 -0.72
CA SER A 77 9.33 -5.26 -0.12
C SER A 77 9.97 -5.62 1.22
N SER A 78 11.29 -5.51 1.35
CA SER A 78 11.98 -5.80 2.61
C SER A 78 11.55 -4.85 3.74
N ILE A 79 11.38 -3.56 3.43
CA ILE A 79 10.89 -2.55 4.37
C ILE A 79 9.44 -2.87 4.77
N LEU A 80 8.59 -3.23 3.82
CA LEU A 80 7.18 -3.53 4.09
C LEU A 80 7.00 -4.84 4.86
N VAL A 81 7.79 -5.87 4.56
CA VAL A 81 7.82 -7.13 5.34
C VAL A 81 8.32 -6.86 6.76
N PHE A 82 9.30 -5.98 6.93
CA PHE A 82 9.74 -5.54 8.24
C PHE A 82 8.61 -4.85 9.02
N LEU A 83 7.90 -3.90 8.40
CA LEU A 83 6.75 -3.22 9.03
C LEU A 83 5.61 -4.20 9.33
N LEU A 84 5.36 -5.17 8.46
CA LEU A 84 4.36 -6.22 8.66
C LEU A 84 4.69 -7.11 9.87
N THR A 85 5.95 -7.53 9.99
CA THR A 85 6.39 -8.44 11.08
C THR A 85 6.59 -7.72 12.40
N ARG A 86 7.27 -6.57 12.42
CA ARG A 86 7.52 -5.80 13.65
C ARG A 86 6.32 -4.97 14.11
N GLY A 87 5.43 -4.58 13.22
CA GLY A 87 4.32 -3.67 13.53
C GLY A 87 4.73 -2.19 13.56
N PRO A 88 3.79 -1.30 13.93
CA PRO A 88 3.87 0.14 13.67
C PRO A 88 4.85 0.93 14.58
N GLY A 89 5.51 0.27 15.54
CA GLY A 89 6.46 0.91 16.47
C GLY A 89 5.77 1.65 17.64
N ILE A 90 6.58 2.10 18.62
CA ILE A 90 6.09 2.69 19.90
C ILE A 90 5.49 4.09 19.72
N LEU A 91 5.86 4.79 18.63
CA LEU A 91 5.38 6.14 18.32
C LEU A 91 4.16 6.16 17.39
N SER A 92 3.56 5.01 17.10
CA SER A 92 2.44 4.97 16.17
C SER A 92 1.13 5.41 16.82
N LEU A 93 0.22 5.93 15.99
CA LEU A 93 -1.15 6.21 16.43
C LEU A 93 -1.87 4.93 16.88
N ASP A 94 -1.59 3.77 16.25
CA ASP A 94 -2.10 2.48 16.73
C ASP A 94 -1.71 2.20 18.20
N HIS A 95 -0.46 2.51 18.59
CA HIS A 95 0.01 2.30 19.96
C HIS A 95 -0.62 3.28 20.97
N LEU A 96 -0.88 4.52 20.54
CA LEU A 96 -1.56 5.51 21.38
C LEU A 96 -3.03 5.12 21.62
N VAL A 97 -3.73 4.65 20.58
CA VAL A 97 -5.12 4.17 20.68
C VAL A 97 -5.21 2.93 21.58
N ASP A 98 -4.33 1.94 21.42
CA ASP A 98 -4.31 0.75 22.29
C ASP A 98 -4.03 1.10 23.75
N ARG A 99 -3.16 2.08 24.01
CA ARG A 99 -2.83 2.52 25.37
C ARG A 99 -3.99 3.24 26.04
N ASP A 100 -4.70 4.10 25.31
CA ASP A 100 -5.84 4.85 25.83
C ASP A 100 -7.01 3.90 26.14
N PHE A 101 -7.30 2.92 25.26
CA PHE A 101 -8.31 1.87 25.54
C PHE A 101 -7.92 0.99 26.74
N ALA A 102 -6.64 0.65 26.91
CA ALA A 102 -6.18 -0.13 28.06
C ALA A 102 -6.29 0.66 29.37
N ALA A 103 -6.01 1.97 29.35
CA ALA A 103 -6.14 2.84 30.52
C ALA A 103 -7.62 3.02 30.93
N GLU A 104 -8.53 3.11 29.97
CA GLU A 104 -9.97 3.26 30.23
C GLU A 104 -10.58 1.98 30.82
N ARG A 105 -10.14 0.79 30.38
CA ARG A 105 -10.54 -0.50 30.98
C ARG A 105 -10.04 -0.72 32.41
N HIS A 106 -8.92 -0.11 32.79
CA HIS A 106 -8.35 -0.26 34.13
C HIS A 106 -9.02 0.63 35.19
N ASN A 107 -9.83 1.61 34.76
CA ASN A 107 -10.55 2.55 35.62
C ASN A 107 -12.04 2.18 35.82
N LEU A 108 -12.47 1.02 35.34
CA LEU A 108 -13.81 0.42 35.55
C LEU A 108 -13.71 -0.79 36.48
#